data_AF-A0A5J1TFX6-F1
#
_entry.id   AF-A0A5J1TFX6-F1
#
_cell.length_a   1.000
_cell.length_b   1.000
_cell.length_c   1.000
_cell.angle_alpha   90.00
_cell.angle_beta   90.00
_cell.angle_gamma   90.00
#
_symmetry.space_group_name_H-M   'P 1'
#
loop_
_entity.id
_entity.type
_entity.pdbx_description
1 polymer ?
#
loop_
_entity_poly.entity_id
_entity_poly.type
_entity_poly.pdbx_seq_one_letter_code
_entity_poly.pdbx_strand_id
1 'polypeptide(L)'
;MLFDTGPDGSFMQNALAMGIDLSDVSAVVLSHGHYDHCGGVPWLPDNSRIICHPDIARERYAAMTFLGITRKIKKLSCEVDYSRYRMMYTRDPLPIGENFIWSGEIPVVAPEAYGIFGGHDAEPDSILDEGVLIYQSTKGLVIITGCGHRGIANIVRHCQNITGIKRIYALVGGFHLRCASPFTLWRVRRFLQEQKPEKLCGCHCTGAWGRLWLPEITAPATGDVLRF
;
A
#
# COMPACT_ATOMS: atom_id res chain seq x y z
N MET A 1 4.30 -4.90 -14.68
CA MET A 1 4.14 -5.13 -13.22
C MET A 1 2.75 -4.71 -12.81
N LEU A 2 2.19 -5.37 -11.80
CA LEU A 2 0.91 -5.04 -11.17
C LEU A 2 1.16 -4.76 -9.68
N PHE A 3 0.58 -3.71 -9.12
CA PHE A 3 0.70 -3.37 -7.70
C PHE A 3 -0.67 -3.42 -7.04
N ASP A 4 -0.82 -4.32 -6.07
CA ASP A 4 -2.09 -4.79 -5.51
C ASP A 4 -3.08 -5.37 -6.56
N THR A 5 -4.16 -5.96 -6.07
CA THR A 5 -5.15 -6.69 -6.87
C THR A 5 -6.59 -6.34 -6.53
N GLY A 6 -6.81 -5.38 -5.61
CA GLY A 6 -8.15 -5.01 -5.17
C GLY A 6 -8.83 -6.10 -4.34
N PRO A 7 -10.15 -5.95 -4.08
CA PRO A 7 -10.93 -6.89 -3.27
C PRO A 7 -11.30 -8.20 -3.98
N ASP A 8 -11.28 -8.22 -5.31
CA ASP A 8 -11.77 -9.31 -6.16
C ASP A 8 -11.24 -9.17 -7.60
N GLY A 9 -11.70 -10.02 -8.52
CA GLY A 9 -11.31 -10.02 -9.93
C GLY A 9 -11.71 -8.79 -10.77
N SER A 10 -12.32 -7.75 -10.19
CA SER A 10 -12.69 -6.52 -10.90
C SER A 10 -11.50 -5.83 -11.55
N PHE A 11 -10.28 -5.93 -10.99
CA PHE A 11 -9.08 -5.36 -11.60
C PHE A 11 -8.81 -5.92 -13.01
N MET A 12 -9.10 -7.20 -13.26
CA MET A 12 -8.95 -7.82 -14.58
C MET A 12 -9.99 -7.30 -15.57
N GLN A 13 -11.25 -7.14 -15.11
CA GLN A 13 -12.32 -6.59 -15.94
C GLN A 13 -12.00 -5.14 -16.34
N ASN A 14 -11.47 -4.35 -15.40
CA ASN A 14 -11.04 -2.98 -15.65
C ASN A 14 -9.88 -2.93 -16.64
N ALA A 15 -8.86 -3.79 -16.48
CA ALA A 15 -7.75 -3.86 -17.43
C ALA A 15 -8.24 -4.21 -18.85
N LEU A 16 -9.12 -5.21 -18.97
CA LEU A 16 -9.74 -5.57 -20.24
C LEU A 16 -10.53 -4.41 -20.86
N ALA A 17 -11.34 -3.70 -20.06
CA ALA A 17 -12.10 -2.53 -20.51
C ALA A 17 -11.20 -1.37 -20.97
N MET A 18 -9.98 -1.27 -20.43
CA MET A 18 -8.96 -0.31 -20.85
C MET A 18 -8.12 -0.80 -22.05
N GLY A 19 -8.34 -2.02 -22.53
CA GLY A 19 -7.51 -2.64 -23.58
C GLY A 19 -6.09 -2.96 -23.11
N ILE A 20 -5.89 -3.14 -21.80
CA ILE A 20 -4.61 -3.53 -21.20
C ILE A 20 -4.58 -5.05 -21.05
N ASP A 21 -3.63 -5.69 -21.72
CA ASP A 21 -3.36 -7.11 -21.52
C ASP A 21 -2.51 -7.33 -20.26
N LEU A 22 -3.03 -8.16 -19.34
CA LEU A 22 -2.34 -8.53 -18.11
C LEU A 22 -1.52 -9.84 -18.25
N SER A 23 -1.58 -10.51 -19.40
CA SER A 23 -0.84 -11.76 -19.64
C SER A 23 0.68 -11.57 -19.54
N ASP A 24 1.18 -10.39 -19.92
CA ASP A 24 2.60 -10.02 -19.89
C ASP A 24 3.07 -9.42 -18.55
N VAL A 25 2.26 -9.51 -17.48
CA VAL A 25 2.67 -9.04 -16.16
C VAL A 25 3.83 -9.89 -15.61
N SER A 26 5.02 -9.29 -15.61
CA SER A 26 6.25 -9.95 -15.15
C SER A 26 6.32 -10.19 -13.63
N ALA A 27 5.62 -9.37 -12.84
CA ALA A 27 5.54 -9.48 -11.38
C ALA A 27 4.30 -8.75 -10.85
N VAL A 28 3.68 -9.33 -9.83
CA VAL A 28 2.69 -8.72 -8.96
C VAL A 28 3.36 -8.37 -7.64
N VAL A 29 3.13 -7.17 -7.14
CA VAL A 29 3.63 -6.71 -5.84
C VAL A 29 2.44 -6.44 -4.94
N LEU A 30 2.43 -7.02 -3.74
CA LEU A 30 1.36 -6.77 -2.77
C LEU A 30 1.88 -5.83 -1.69
N SER A 31 1.12 -4.77 -1.43
CA SER A 31 1.44 -3.77 -0.42
C SER A 31 1.30 -4.33 0.99
N HIS A 32 0.20 -5.03 1.30
CA HIS A 32 -0.05 -5.67 2.60
C HIS A 32 -1.22 -6.67 2.50
N GLY A 33 -1.44 -7.45 3.56
CA GLY A 33 -2.33 -8.60 3.60
C GLY A 33 -3.82 -8.32 3.83
N HIS A 34 -4.29 -7.10 3.57
CA HIS A 34 -5.72 -6.78 3.64
C HIS A 34 -6.48 -7.22 2.40
N TYR A 35 -7.72 -7.69 2.59
CA TYR A 35 -8.56 -8.28 1.56
C TYR A 35 -8.81 -7.33 0.39
N ASP A 36 -8.89 -6.02 0.62
CA ASP A 36 -9.11 -5.02 -0.42
C ASP A 36 -7.85 -4.70 -1.25
N HIS A 37 -6.72 -5.34 -0.93
CA HIS A 37 -5.45 -5.24 -1.67
C HIS A 37 -5.02 -6.58 -2.26
N CYS A 38 -5.21 -7.70 -1.54
CA CYS A 38 -4.83 -9.04 -2.00
C CYS A 38 -6.02 -9.93 -2.40
N GLY A 39 -7.25 -9.43 -2.32
CA GLY A 39 -8.46 -10.20 -2.61
C GLY A 39 -8.58 -10.63 -4.07
N GLY A 40 -7.99 -9.89 -5.00
CA GLY A 40 -7.94 -10.28 -6.42
C GLY A 40 -6.89 -11.35 -6.76
N VAL A 41 -5.99 -11.72 -5.84
CA VAL A 41 -4.93 -12.71 -6.10
C VAL A 41 -5.45 -14.03 -6.68
N PRO A 42 -6.57 -14.64 -6.21
CA PRO A 42 -7.09 -15.90 -6.77
C PRO A 42 -7.39 -15.89 -8.28
N TRP A 43 -7.58 -14.71 -8.87
CA TRP A 43 -7.85 -14.53 -10.30
C TRP A 43 -6.58 -14.42 -11.15
N LEU A 44 -5.39 -14.32 -10.53
CA LEU A 44 -4.13 -14.34 -11.26
C LEU A 44 -3.89 -15.72 -11.91
N PRO A 45 -3.21 -15.76 -13.07
CA PRO A 45 -2.76 -17.01 -13.65
C PRO A 45 -1.84 -17.80 -12.70
N ASP A 46 -1.88 -19.12 -12.78
CA ASP A 46 -0.94 -19.99 -12.06
C ASP A 46 0.51 -19.63 -12.42
N ASN A 47 1.42 -19.82 -11.46
CA ASN A 47 2.83 -19.47 -11.56
C ASN A 47 3.14 -17.97 -11.75
N SER A 48 2.15 -17.08 -11.59
CA SER A 48 2.39 -15.64 -11.46
C SER A 48 3.44 -15.39 -10.39
N ARG A 49 4.39 -14.49 -10.67
CA ARG A 49 5.42 -14.11 -9.71
C ARG A 49 4.85 -13.06 -8.76
N ILE A 50 4.80 -13.36 -7.46
CA ILE A 50 4.26 -12.44 -6.44
C ILE A 50 5.36 -12.05 -5.47
N ILE A 51 5.58 -10.76 -5.29
CA ILE A 51 6.55 -10.20 -4.36
C ILE A 51 5.79 -9.54 -3.21
N CYS A 52 6.08 -9.94 -1.99
CA CYS A 52 5.36 -9.47 -0.81
C CYS A 52 6.14 -9.74 0.47
N HIS A 53 5.65 -9.23 1.59
CA HIS A 53 6.18 -9.53 2.91
C HIS A 53 5.82 -10.97 3.35
N PRO A 54 6.67 -11.68 4.15
CA PRO A 54 6.37 -13.03 4.63
C PRO A 54 5.02 -13.17 5.36
N ASP A 55 4.61 -12.13 6.08
CA ASP A 55 3.37 -12.12 6.86
C ASP A 55 2.11 -11.83 6.02
N ILE A 56 2.20 -11.75 4.69
CA ILE A 56 1.06 -11.40 3.81
C ILE A 56 -0.19 -12.23 4.11
N ALA A 57 -0.01 -13.53 4.36
CA ALA A 57 -1.11 -14.49 4.57
C ALA A 57 -1.61 -14.55 6.03
N ARG A 58 -1.03 -13.78 6.96
CA ARG A 58 -1.48 -13.80 8.36
C ARG A 58 -2.96 -13.41 8.45
N GLU A 59 -3.68 -14.12 9.29
CA GLU A 59 -5.08 -13.80 9.52
C GLU A 59 -5.19 -12.50 10.33
N ARG A 60 -6.02 -11.57 9.87
CA ARG A 60 -6.17 -10.23 10.46
C ARG A 60 -7.62 -9.88 10.71
N TYR A 61 -7.86 -9.07 11.74
CA TYR A 61 -9.19 -8.61 12.11
C TYR A 61 -9.19 -7.15 12.52
N ALA A 62 -10.21 -6.41 12.10
CA ALA A 62 -10.62 -5.19 12.79
C ALA A 62 -11.19 -5.63 14.14
N ALA A 63 -10.74 -4.99 15.21
CA ALA A 63 -11.16 -5.31 16.55
C ALA A 63 -11.57 -4.05 17.32
N MET A 64 -12.39 -4.25 18.35
CA MET A 64 -12.80 -3.21 19.27
C MET A 64 -12.42 -3.65 20.69
N THR A 65 -11.68 -2.80 21.38
CA THR A 65 -11.34 -3.00 22.79
C THR A 65 -12.26 -2.13 23.63
N PHE A 66 -13.05 -2.77 24.50
CA PHE A 66 -13.92 -2.09 25.44
C PHE A 66 -13.72 -2.68 26.83
N LEU A 67 -13.43 -1.83 27.82
CA LEU A 67 -13.14 -2.23 29.20
C LEU A 67 -12.08 -3.34 29.32
N GLY A 68 -11.03 -3.29 28.49
CA GLY A 68 -9.93 -4.27 28.49
C GLY A 68 -10.25 -5.59 27.75
N ILE A 69 -11.46 -5.76 27.23
CA ILE A 69 -11.85 -6.94 26.44
C ILE A 69 -11.78 -6.57 24.95
N THR A 70 -10.95 -7.27 24.20
CA THR A 70 -10.83 -7.12 22.75
C THR A 70 -11.72 -8.13 22.03
N ARG A 71 -12.60 -7.65 21.14
CA ARG A 71 -13.45 -8.50 20.29
C ARG A 71 -13.16 -8.27 18.81
N LYS A 72 -13.04 -9.36 18.06
CA LYS A 72 -12.97 -9.37 16.59
C LYS A 72 -14.32 -8.89 16.03
N ILE A 73 -14.29 -7.89 15.15
CA ILE A 73 -15.47 -7.29 14.53
C ILE A 73 -15.59 -7.71 13.07
N LYS A 74 -14.49 -7.68 12.31
CA LYS A 74 -14.47 -7.99 10.88
C LYS A 74 -13.14 -8.63 10.51
N LYS A 75 -13.15 -9.73 9.76
CA LYS A 75 -11.94 -10.30 9.16
C LYS A 75 -11.42 -9.36 8.07
N LEU A 76 -10.14 -9.01 8.15
CA LEU A 76 -9.46 -8.09 7.22
C LEU A 76 -8.55 -8.82 6.24
N SER A 77 -8.17 -10.08 6.50
CA SER A 77 -7.43 -10.91 5.55
C SER A 77 -8.38 -11.73 4.67
N CYS A 78 -7.90 -12.16 3.50
CA CYS A 78 -8.60 -13.15 2.67
C CYS A 78 -7.86 -14.49 2.67
N GLU A 79 -8.59 -15.57 2.39
CA GLU A 79 -8.00 -16.91 2.23
C GLU A 79 -7.56 -17.07 0.78
N VAL A 80 -6.24 -17.15 0.59
CA VAL A 80 -5.61 -17.27 -0.73
C VAL A 80 -4.72 -18.49 -0.71
N ASP A 81 -4.90 -19.38 -1.68
CA ASP A 81 -3.97 -20.46 -1.94
C ASP A 81 -2.72 -19.94 -2.66
N TYR A 82 -1.75 -19.48 -1.86
CA TYR A 82 -0.49 -18.96 -2.39
C TYR A 82 0.40 -20.05 -3.01
N SER A 83 0.09 -21.34 -2.85
CA SER A 83 0.88 -22.44 -3.43
C SER A 83 0.81 -22.49 -4.97
N ARG A 84 -0.21 -21.84 -5.55
CA ARG A 84 -0.38 -21.68 -7.00
C ARG A 84 0.64 -20.74 -7.64
N TYR A 85 1.40 -19.97 -6.87
CA TYR A 85 2.20 -18.85 -7.36
C TYR A 85 3.69 -18.99 -7.02
N ARG A 86 4.52 -18.28 -7.79
CA ARG A 86 5.96 -18.15 -7.51
C ARG A 86 6.18 -17.02 -6.52
N MET A 87 6.11 -17.37 -5.24
CA MET A 87 6.22 -16.41 -4.14
C MET A 87 7.67 -15.95 -3.92
N MET A 88 7.84 -14.65 -3.76
CA MET A 88 9.09 -14.01 -3.34
C MET A 88 8.82 -13.21 -2.08
N TYR A 89 9.13 -13.82 -0.95
CA TYR A 89 8.98 -13.19 0.36
C TYR A 89 10.24 -12.41 0.73
N THR A 90 10.08 -11.16 1.14
CA THR A 90 11.17 -10.33 1.64
C THR A 90 10.68 -9.33 2.66
N ARG A 91 11.52 -9.05 3.66
CA ARG A 91 11.35 -7.93 4.60
C ARG A 91 12.20 -6.73 4.18
N ASP A 92 13.18 -6.96 3.32
CA ASP A 92 14.16 -5.98 2.88
C ASP A 92 13.81 -5.39 1.51
N PRO A 93 14.36 -4.20 1.17
CA PRO A 93 14.23 -3.62 -0.15
C PRO A 93 14.68 -4.60 -1.26
N LEU A 94 13.83 -4.79 -2.27
CA LEU A 94 14.09 -5.69 -3.39
C LEU A 94 13.96 -4.93 -4.72
N PRO A 95 15.05 -4.78 -5.50
CA PRO A 95 15.00 -4.29 -6.87
C PRO A 95 14.17 -5.21 -7.79
N ILE A 96 13.35 -4.58 -8.64
CA ILE A 96 12.47 -5.23 -9.61
C ILE A 96 12.76 -4.63 -10.99
N GLY A 97 13.69 -5.23 -11.71
CA GLY A 97 14.22 -4.63 -12.94
C GLY A 97 15.12 -3.43 -12.64
N GLU A 98 15.25 -2.51 -13.61
CA GLU A 98 16.22 -1.41 -13.53
C GLU A 98 15.77 -0.26 -12.63
N ASN A 99 14.49 0.11 -12.70
CA ASN A 99 14.00 1.37 -12.14
C ASN A 99 12.97 1.21 -11.02
N PHE A 100 12.61 -0.02 -10.65
CA PHE A 100 11.62 -0.26 -9.61
C PHE A 100 12.20 -1.00 -8.42
N ILE A 101 11.69 -0.69 -7.23
CA ILE A 101 12.08 -1.34 -5.97
C ILE A 101 10.82 -1.52 -5.12
N TRP A 102 10.61 -2.71 -4.56
CA TRP A 102 9.72 -2.88 -3.41
C TRP A 102 10.55 -2.53 -2.18
N SER A 103 10.16 -1.49 -1.44
CA SER A 103 10.87 -0.91 -0.29
C SER A 103 11.18 -1.81 0.93
N GLY A 104 10.68 -3.04 1.07
CA GLY A 104 10.69 -3.74 2.36
C GLY A 104 9.93 -3.02 3.49
N GLU A 105 9.95 -3.61 4.68
CA GLU A 105 9.31 -3.08 5.89
C GLU A 105 9.69 -1.60 6.11
N ILE A 106 8.69 -0.74 6.34
CA ILE A 106 8.92 0.68 6.60
C ILE A 106 9.03 0.90 8.12
N PRO A 107 10.19 1.31 8.66
CA PRO A 107 10.36 1.50 10.09
C PRO A 107 9.55 2.70 10.61
N VAL A 108 8.90 2.51 11.76
CA VAL A 108 8.14 3.54 12.48
C VAL A 108 8.47 3.44 13.96
N VAL A 109 8.86 4.55 14.58
CA VAL A 109 9.33 4.58 15.98
C VAL A 109 8.24 4.16 16.97
N ALA A 110 7.01 4.62 16.75
CA ALA A 110 5.85 4.30 17.57
C ALA A 110 4.67 3.99 16.63
N PRO A 111 4.55 2.75 16.15
CA PRO A 111 3.50 2.40 15.21
C PRO A 111 2.14 2.30 15.91
N GLU A 112 1.09 2.74 15.23
CA GLU A 112 -0.29 2.54 15.66
C GLU A 112 -0.76 1.14 15.24
N ALA A 113 -1.63 0.53 16.04
CA ALA A 113 -2.30 -0.71 15.66
C ALA A 113 -3.60 -0.39 14.90
N TYR A 114 -3.82 -1.08 13.79
CA TYR A 114 -5.00 -0.95 12.93
C TYR A 114 -5.93 -2.18 13.00
N GLY A 115 -5.51 -3.20 13.74
CA GLY A 115 -6.28 -4.41 13.96
C GLY A 115 -5.59 -5.35 14.96
N ILE A 116 -5.95 -6.62 14.88
CA ILE A 116 -5.29 -7.72 15.59
C ILE A 116 -5.08 -8.91 14.67
N PHE A 117 -4.09 -9.74 14.97
CA PHE A 117 -3.94 -11.04 14.32
C PHE A 117 -4.97 -12.06 14.83
N GLY A 118 -5.24 -13.07 14.01
CA GLY A 118 -6.26 -14.11 14.25
C GLY A 118 -5.96 -15.07 15.40
N GLY A 119 -4.75 -15.06 15.96
CA GLY A 119 -4.34 -15.90 17.09
C GLY A 119 -5.12 -15.68 18.38
N HIS A 120 -4.81 -16.50 19.40
CA HIS A 120 -5.53 -16.48 20.68
C HIS A 120 -5.31 -15.19 21.49
N ASP A 121 -4.14 -14.57 21.37
CA ASP A 121 -3.72 -13.46 22.25
C ASP A 121 -4.15 -12.07 21.78
N ALA A 122 -4.96 -11.97 20.71
CA ALA A 122 -5.36 -10.70 20.11
C ALA A 122 -4.16 -9.75 19.89
N GLU A 123 -3.04 -10.31 19.43
CA GLU A 123 -1.80 -9.57 19.14
C GLU A 123 -2.11 -8.37 18.24
N PRO A 124 -1.75 -7.13 18.64
CA PRO A 124 -2.01 -5.94 17.84
C PRO A 124 -1.32 -6.00 16.47
N ASP A 125 -2.07 -5.71 15.41
CA ASP A 125 -1.56 -5.62 14.05
C ASP A 125 -1.26 -4.16 13.71
N SER A 126 0.02 -3.83 13.58
CA SER A 126 0.52 -2.52 13.14
C SER A 126 0.85 -2.47 11.65
N ILE A 127 0.48 -3.51 10.92
CA ILE A 127 0.65 -3.68 9.48
C ILE A 127 2.13 -3.53 9.11
N LEU A 128 2.96 -4.29 9.83
CA LEU A 128 4.42 -4.32 9.59
C LEU A 128 4.74 -4.79 8.17
N ASP A 129 3.85 -5.60 7.59
CA ASP A 129 3.93 -6.08 6.22
C ASP A 129 3.67 -5.00 5.17
N GLU A 130 3.27 -3.78 5.56
CA GLU A 130 3.04 -2.70 4.59
C GLU A 130 4.32 -2.30 3.86
N GLY A 131 4.17 -2.32 2.55
CA GLY A 131 5.17 -1.96 1.58
C GLY A 131 4.71 -1.03 0.48
N VAL A 132 5.67 -0.35 -0.15
CA VAL A 132 5.42 0.54 -1.28
C VAL A 132 6.28 0.20 -2.48
N LEU A 133 5.76 0.46 -3.67
CA LEU A 133 6.53 0.39 -4.90
C LEU A 133 7.19 1.74 -5.16
N ILE A 134 8.50 1.72 -5.29
CA ILE A 134 9.33 2.87 -5.64
C ILE A 134 9.63 2.77 -7.13
N TYR A 135 9.38 3.85 -7.86
CA TYR A 135 9.83 4.04 -9.24
C TYR A 135 10.82 5.21 -9.29
N GLN A 136 12.05 4.90 -9.69
CA GLN A 136 13.14 5.86 -9.88
C GLN A 136 13.03 6.50 -11.27
N SER A 137 12.21 7.54 -11.39
CA SER A 137 12.08 8.28 -12.64
C SER A 137 13.22 9.29 -12.82
N THR A 138 13.41 9.78 -14.05
CA THR A 138 14.36 10.87 -14.34
C THR A 138 14.01 12.19 -13.67
N LYS A 139 12.78 12.36 -13.16
CA LYS A 139 12.30 13.57 -12.47
C LYS A 139 12.35 13.46 -10.95
N GLY A 140 12.73 12.30 -10.40
CA GLY A 140 12.70 11.99 -8.96
C GLY A 140 11.86 10.75 -8.65
N LEU A 141 11.65 10.49 -7.36
CA LEU A 141 10.91 9.30 -6.91
C LEU A 141 9.41 9.44 -7.19
N VAL A 142 8.85 8.39 -7.79
CA VAL A 142 7.41 8.13 -7.78
C VAL A 142 7.17 7.02 -6.77
N ILE A 143 6.41 7.29 -5.72
CA ILE A 143 6.11 6.32 -4.67
C ILE A 143 4.64 5.94 -4.78
N ILE A 144 4.39 4.64 -4.96
CA ILE A 144 3.06 4.06 -5.08
C ILE A 144 2.78 3.25 -3.81
N THR A 145 1.77 3.65 -3.06
CA THR A 145 1.39 3.09 -1.76
C THR A 145 0.01 2.43 -1.82
N GLY A 146 -0.19 1.34 -1.07
CA GLY A 146 -1.49 0.72 -0.91
C GLY A 146 -2.41 1.60 -0.06
N CYS A 147 -2.29 1.51 1.26
CA CYS A 147 -3.12 2.27 2.20
C CYS A 147 -2.40 3.41 2.92
N GLY A 148 -1.10 3.26 3.19
CA GLY A 148 -0.27 4.29 3.85
C GLY A 148 -0.33 4.26 5.38
N HIS A 149 -0.60 3.09 5.98
CA HIS A 149 -0.65 2.88 7.43
C HIS A 149 0.64 3.24 8.15
N ARG A 150 1.80 3.08 7.50
CA ARG A 150 3.12 3.45 8.05
C ARG A 150 3.35 4.96 8.05
N GLY A 151 2.43 5.74 7.49
CA GLY A 151 2.43 7.20 7.48
C GLY A 151 3.35 7.79 6.40
N ILE A 152 2.81 8.74 5.64
CA ILE A 152 3.47 9.32 4.45
C ILE A 152 4.87 9.85 4.72
N ALA A 153 5.08 10.49 5.87
CA ALA A 153 6.39 11.02 6.21
C ALA A 153 7.45 9.93 6.45
N ASN A 154 7.06 8.77 7.00
CA ASN A 154 7.98 7.65 7.18
C ASN A 154 8.23 6.93 5.86
N ILE A 155 7.17 6.71 5.07
CA ILE A 155 7.25 6.14 3.73
C ILE A 155 8.25 6.92 2.86
N VAL A 156 8.07 8.25 2.77
CA VAL A 156 8.94 9.09 1.94
C VAL A 156 10.39 9.01 2.41
N ARG A 157 10.65 9.14 3.72
CA ARG A 157 12.01 9.05 4.25
C ARG A 157 12.65 7.69 4.00
N HIS A 158 11.88 6.62 4.15
CA HIS A 158 12.35 5.26 3.87
C HIS A 158 12.76 5.10 2.41
N CYS A 159 11.92 5.55 1.48
CA CYS A 159 12.23 5.50 0.04
C CYS A 159 13.45 6.35 -0.32
N GLN A 160 13.59 7.54 0.29
CA GLN A 160 14.77 8.40 0.13
C GLN A 160 16.04 7.72 0.66
N ASN A 161 15.95 7.02 1.79
CA ASN A 161 17.09 6.30 2.38
C ASN A 161 17.52 5.10 1.52
N ILE A 162 16.57 4.35 0.96
CA ILE A 162 16.86 3.20 0.09
C ILE A 162 17.56 3.65 -1.19
N THR A 163 17.08 4.73 -1.81
CA THR A 163 17.50 5.12 -3.16
C THR A 163 18.60 6.19 -3.17
N GLY A 164 18.78 6.93 -2.06
CA GLY A 164 19.58 8.15 -2.01
C GLY A 164 18.96 9.36 -2.75
N ILE A 165 17.81 9.18 -3.42
CA ILE A 165 17.15 10.24 -4.21
C ILE A 165 16.26 11.07 -3.29
N LYS A 166 16.60 12.36 -3.11
CA LYS A 166 15.83 13.26 -2.23
C LYS A 166 14.55 13.80 -2.86
N ARG A 167 14.55 14.04 -4.19
CA ARG A 167 13.41 14.66 -4.87
C ARG A 167 12.26 13.66 -5.01
N ILE A 168 11.11 14.02 -4.46
CA ILE A 168 9.85 13.31 -4.71
C ILE A 168 9.18 13.95 -5.91
N TYR A 169 8.98 13.17 -6.98
CA TYR A 169 8.22 13.60 -8.15
C TYR A 169 6.72 13.41 -7.93
N ALA A 170 6.32 12.20 -7.52
CA ALA A 170 4.92 11.87 -7.30
C ALA A 170 4.69 10.95 -6.09
N LEU A 171 3.56 11.14 -5.41
CA LEU A 171 3.01 10.21 -4.43
C LEU A 171 1.65 9.75 -4.91
N VAL A 172 1.44 8.44 -5.01
CA VAL A 172 0.23 7.83 -5.59
C VAL A 172 -0.29 6.75 -4.65
N GLY A 173 -1.59 6.78 -4.34
CA GLY A 173 -2.25 5.71 -3.60
C GLY A 173 -3.03 6.17 -2.37
N GLY A 174 -3.24 5.27 -1.42
CA GLY A 174 -3.85 5.57 -0.12
C GLY A 174 -2.87 6.23 0.85
N PHE A 175 -3.32 7.28 1.54
CA PHE A 175 -2.53 7.99 2.57
C PHE A 175 -3.07 7.80 4.01
N HIS A 176 -4.07 6.93 4.18
CA HIS A 176 -4.73 6.64 5.46
C HIS A 176 -5.22 7.89 6.25
N LEU A 177 -5.76 8.89 5.53
CA LEU A 177 -6.16 10.18 6.12
C LEU A 177 -7.66 10.31 6.43
N ARG A 178 -8.47 9.30 6.11
CA ARG A 178 -9.94 9.36 6.24
C ARG A 178 -10.43 9.72 7.66
N CYS A 179 -9.75 9.20 8.68
CA CYS A 179 -10.10 9.42 10.09
C CYS A 179 -8.93 10.05 10.88
N ALA A 180 -7.96 10.65 10.17
CA ALA A 180 -6.79 11.23 10.82
C ALA A 180 -7.17 12.46 11.66
N SER A 181 -6.53 12.59 12.82
CA SER A 181 -6.70 13.76 13.69
C SER A 181 -6.27 15.06 12.98
N PRO A 182 -6.84 16.23 13.32
CA PRO A 182 -6.40 17.51 12.78
C PRO A 182 -4.89 17.77 12.97
N PHE A 183 -4.32 17.32 14.09
CA PHE A 183 -2.89 17.42 14.35
C PHE A 183 -2.06 16.58 13.37
N THR A 184 -2.47 15.33 13.12
CA THR A 184 -1.83 14.45 12.13
C THR A 184 -1.89 15.08 10.73
N LEU A 185 -3.05 15.61 10.34
CA LEU A 185 -3.24 16.25 9.04
C LEU A 185 -2.36 17.50 8.87
N TRP A 186 -2.28 18.35 9.90
CA TRP A 186 -1.39 19.51 9.90
C TRP A 186 0.08 19.09 9.71
N ARG A 187 0.54 18.05 10.41
CA ARG A 187 1.91 17.52 10.27
C ARG A 187 2.17 16.99 8.86
N VAL A 188 1.23 16.22 8.31
CA VAL A 188 1.33 15.68 6.94
C VAL A 188 1.37 16.82 5.92
N ARG A 189 0.49 17.81 6.04
CA ARG A 189 0.47 18.99 5.16
C ARG A 189 1.80 19.74 5.19
N ARG A 190 2.32 20.04 6.39
CA ARG A 190 3.61 20.72 6.54
C ARG A 190 4.74 19.90 5.91
N PHE A 191 4.78 18.60 6.16
CA PHE A 191 5.76 17.71 5.56
C PHE A 191 5.69 17.73 4.02
N LEU A 192 4.49 17.66 3.44
CA LEU A 192 4.31 17.72 1.99
C LEU A 192 4.70 19.10 1.41
N GLN A 193 4.46 20.19 2.13
CA GLN A 193 4.93 21.54 1.76
C GLN A 193 6.47 21.65 1.79
N GLU A 194 7.15 20.90 2.65
CA GLU A 194 8.60 20.81 2.70
C GLU A 194 9.14 19.94 1.54
N GLN A 195 8.51 18.80 1.27
CA GLN A 195 8.93 17.88 0.20
C GLN A 195 8.58 18.37 -1.22
N LYS A 196 7.52 19.17 -1.37
CA LYS A 196 7.03 19.76 -2.62
C LYS A 196 6.93 18.75 -3.78
N PRO A 197 6.20 17.62 -3.62
CA PRO A 197 5.98 16.71 -4.73
C PRO A 197 5.21 17.43 -5.84
N GLU A 198 5.57 17.16 -7.09
CA GLU A 198 4.90 17.76 -8.25
C GLU A 198 3.51 17.16 -8.47
N LYS A 199 3.35 15.88 -8.13
CA LYS A 199 2.07 15.18 -8.23
C LYS A 199 1.69 14.52 -6.91
N LEU A 200 0.49 14.81 -6.44
CA LEU A 200 -0.08 14.19 -5.25
C LEU A 200 -1.42 13.56 -5.63
N CYS A 201 -1.45 12.23 -5.67
CA CYS A 201 -2.56 11.43 -6.16
C CYS A 201 -3.09 10.55 -5.03
N GLY A 202 -4.04 11.07 -4.25
CA GLY A 202 -4.58 10.42 -3.06
C GLY A 202 -5.92 9.73 -3.34
N CYS A 203 -5.93 8.40 -3.35
CA CYS A 203 -7.13 7.58 -3.55
C CYS A 203 -7.48 6.75 -2.29
N HIS A 204 -8.48 5.87 -2.41
CA HIS A 204 -8.86 4.87 -1.41
C HIS A 204 -9.05 5.41 0.03
N CYS A 205 -8.11 5.13 0.93
CA CYS A 205 -8.14 5.48 2.35
C CYS A 205 -7.80 6.94 2.66
N THR A 206 -7.49 7.77 1.66
CA THR A 206 -7.30 9.21 1.85
C THR A 206 -8.60 9.90 2.27
N GLY A 207 -9.74 9.51 1.68
CA GLY A 207 -11.07 10.01 2.04
C GLY A 207 -11.31 11.51 1.78
N ALA A 208 -12.55 11.97 1.96
CA ALA A 208 -12.91 13.38 1.78
C ALA A 208 -12.22 14.30 2.81
N TRP A 209 -12.04 13.80 4.04
CA TRP A 209 -11.40 14.52 5.13
C TRP A 209 -9.92 14.84 4.83
N GLY A 210 -9.15 13.86 4.34
CA GLY A 210 -7.77 14.10 3.92
C GLY A 210 -7.66 15.10 2.76
N ARG A 211 -8.56 15.00 1.78
CA ARG A 211 -8.61 15.92 0.62
C ARG A 211 -8.94 17.36 1.01
N LEU A 212 -9.81 17.56 2.01
CA LEU A 212 -10.11 18.89 2.52
C LEU A 212 -8.85 19.61 3.05
N TRP A 213 -7.96 18.87 3.70
CA TRP A 213 -6.73 19.42 4.28
C TRP A 213 -5.57 19.55 3.29
N LEU A 214 -5.62 18.79 2.19
CA LEU A 214 -4.62 18.71 1.15
C LEU A 214 -5.27 19.06 -0.21
N PRO A 215 -5.57 20.34 -0.48
CA PRO A 215 -6.38 20.75 -1.63
C PRO A 215 -5.71 20.47 -2.98
N GLU A 216 -4.39 20.25 -3.00
CA GLU A 216 -3.62 19.91 -4.21
C GLU A 216 -3.66 18.41 -4.54
N ILE A 217 -4.37 17.60 -3.74
CA ILE A 217 -4.60 16.19 -4.03
C ILE A 217 -5.55 16.04 -5.21
N THR A 218 -5.06 15.36 -6.24
CA THR A 218 -5.90 14.71 -7.25
C THR A 218 -6.34 13.34 -6.74
N ALA A 219 -7.56 12.92 -7.06
CA ALA A 219 -8.09 11.62 -6.68
C ALA A 219 -8.26 10.74 -7.92
N PRO A 220 -7.28 9.87 -8.25
CA PRO A 220 -7.42 8.95 -9.36
C PRO A 220 -8.65 8.07 -9.19
N ALA A 221 -9.37 7.87 -10.28
CA ALA A 221 -10.47 6.93 -10.42
C ALA A 221 -10.02 5.70 -11.22
N THR A 222 -10.78 4.61 -11.12
CA THR A 222 -10.61 3.45 -11.99
C THR A 222 -10.73 3.88 -13.45
N GLY A 223 -9.74 3.51 -14.27
CA GLY A 223 -9.66 3.92 -15.67
C GLY A 223 -8.69 5.07 -15.94
N ASP A 224 -8.22 5.78 -14.92
CA ASP A 224 -7.28 6.89 -15.10
C ASP A 224 -5.88 6.41 -15.51
N VAL A 225 -5.26 7.15 -16.43
CA VAL A 225 -3.88 6.92 -16.87
C VAL A 225 -2.99 8.05 -16.39
N LEU A 226 -2.10 7.75 -15.45
CA LEU A 226 -1.11 8.69 -14.93
C LEU A 226 0.21 8.55 -15.70
N ARG A 227 0.81 9.69 -16.08
CA ARG A 227 2.11 9.74 -16.78
C ARG A 227 3.15 10.38 -15.87
N PHE A 228 4.29 9.72 -15.69
CA PHE A 228 5.37 10.21 -14.84
C PHE A 228 6.64 10.46 -15.65
#